data_AF-A4WN36-F1
#
_entry.id   AF-A4WN36-F1
#
_cell.length_a   1.000
_cell.length_b   1.000
_cell.length_c   1.000
_cell.angle_alpha   90.00
_cell.angle_beta   90.00
_cell.angle_gamma   90.00
#
_symmetry.space_group_name_H-M   'P 1'
#
loop_
_entity.id
_entity.type
_entity.pdbx_description
1 polymer ?
#
loop_
_entity_poly.entity_id
_entity_poly.type
_entity_poly.pdbx_seq_one_letter_code
_entity_poly.pdbx_strand_id
1 'polypeptide(L)'
;MIVLIFHGSRDPDHNLQAAELARALGLGYAFMETEPRFSGGVGVPMFVADGADYRHAAEVATVKAPPLLRWPGFADYLKGLGAQLYIFHGPDRGDVAALGLPVAFLEGEPSIEDAPCVEMAAPVVLTRGYIYKKIAAKYSRCQANLLPPLAEQPTFIEYLRRTLPIIISRYRQADIATNY
;
A
#
# COMPACT_ATOMS: atom_id res chain seq x y z
N MET A 1 10.85 7.70 -17.68
CA MET A 1 9.76 6.73 -17.40
C MET A 1 9.58 6.63 -15.89
N ILE A 2 8.35 6.65 -15.39
CA ILE A 2 8.02 6.42 -13.98
C ILE A 2 7.79 4.92 -13.79
N VAL A 3 8.33 4.36 -12.71
CA VAL A 3 8.24 2.93 -12.38
C VAL A 3 7.75 2.78 -10.95
N LEU A 4 6.65 2.06 -10.74
CA LEU A 4 6.18 1.70 -9.41
C LEU A 4 6.93 0.47 -8.90
N ILE A 5 7.56 0.56 -7.73
CA ILE A 5 8.34 -0.52 -7.14
C ILE A 5 7.51 -1.18 -6.04
N PHE A 6 7.22 -2.47 -6.22
CA PHE A 6 6.46 -3.29 -5.27
C PHE A 6 7.38 -4.36 -4.66
N HIS A 7 6.96 -4.98 -3.55
CA HIS A 7 7.72 -6.09 -2.96
C HIS A 7 7.90 -7.25 -3.95
N GLY A 8 6.82 -7.70 -4.58
CA GLY A 8 6.81 -8.92 -5.38
C GLY A 8 6.55 -10.14 -4.50
N SER A 9 5.87 -11.14 -5.03
CA SER A 9 5.42 -12.29 -4.24
C SER A 9 5.52 -13.59 -5.03
N ARG A 10 5.55 -14.72 -4.31
CA ARG A 10 5.31 -16.05 -4.90
C ARG A 10 3.84 -16.27 -5.26
N ASP A 11 2.93 -15.47 -4.69
CA ASP A 11 1.52 -15.47 -5.07
C ASP A 11 1.35 -14.73 -6.41
N PRO A 12 0.91 -15.40 -7.49
CA PRO A 12 0.78 -14.77 -8.81
C PRO A 12 -0.26 -13.65 -8.84
N ASP A 13 -1.31 -13.73 -8.01
CA ASP A 13 -2.39 -12.72 -8.00
C ASP A 13 -1.87 -11.36 -7.50
N HIS A 14 -0.92 -11.39 -6.57
CA HIS A 14 -0.23 -10.18 -6.11
C HIS A 14 0.46 -9.47 -7.29
N ASN A 15 1.27 -10.22 -8.04
CA ASN A 15 2.12 -9.66 -9.09
C ASN A 15 1.28 -9.19 -10.28
N LEU A 16 0.26 -9.96 -10.65
CA LEU A 16 -0.68 -9.59 -11.70
C LEU A 16 -1.35 -8.24 -11.38
N GLN A 17 -1.87 -8.11 -10.16
CA GLN A 17 -2.59 -6.89 -9.79
C GLN A 17 -1.67 -5.67 -9.61
N ALA A 18 -0.45 -5.86 -9.11
CA ALA A 18 0.54 -4.79 -9.08
C ALA A 18 0.85 -4.26 -10.50
N ALA A 19 0.98 -5.18 -11.47
CA ALA A 19 1.15 -4.82 -12.87
C ALA A 19 -0.09 -4.11 -13.46
N GLU A 20 -1.30 -4.57 -13.10
CA GLU A 20 -2.55 -3.92 -13.50
C GLU A 20 -2.69 -2.50 -12.97
N LEU A 21 -2.32 -2.27 -11.69
CA LEU A 21 -2.31 -0.94 -11.10
C LEU A 21 -1.39 0.01 -11.88
N ALA A 22 -0.16 -0.43 -12.17
CA ALA A 22 0.78 0.37 -12.95
C ALA A 22 0.26 0.65 -14.37
N ARG A 23 -0.31 -0.36 -15.05
CA ARG A 23 -0.96 -0.19 -16.36
C ARG A 23 -2.11 0.81 -16.32
N ALA A 24 -2.97 0.76 -15.30
CA ALA A 24 -4.08 1.69 -15.12
C ALA A 24 -3.63 3.14 -14.93
N LEU A 25 -2.40 3.35 -14.45
CA LEU A 25 -1.77 4.65 -14.30
C LEU A 25 -0.91 5.06 -15.51
N GLY A 26 -0.74 4.18 -16.50
CA GLY A 26 0.15 4.42 -17.65
C GLY A 26 1.64 4.41 -17.29
N LEU A 27 2.04 3.64 -16.28
CA LEU A 27 3.40 3.61 -15.72
C LEU A 27 4.05 2.23 -15.88
N GLY A 28 5.37 2.17 -15.72
CA GLY A 28 6.09 0.92 -15.54
C GLY A 28 5.91 0.35 -14.13
N TYR A 29 6.25 -0.92 -13.95
CA TYR A 29 6.35 -1.55 -12.63
C TYR A 29 7.63 -2.36 -12.52
N ALA A 30 8.06 -2.57 -11.29
CA ALA A 30 9.16 -3.45 -10.94
C ALA A 30 8.89 -4.11 -9.57
N PHE A 31 9.58 -5.21 -9.32
CA PHE A 31 9.53 -5.92 -8.05
C PHE A 31 10.91 -5.99 -7.38
N MET A 32 10.92 -6.14 -6.06
CA MET A 32 12.14 -6.38 -5.28
C MET A 32 12.54 -7.86 -5.30
N GLU A 33 11.56 -8.75 -5.12
CA GLU A 33 11.79 -10.19 -4.90
C GLU A 33 11.59 -11.06 -6.14
N THR A 34 11.15 -10.47 -7.26
CA THR A 34 10.88 -11.20 -8.51
C THR A 34 11.07 -10.32 -9.74
N GLU A 35 10.79 -10.85 -10.93
CA GLU A 35 10.89 -10.12 -12.20
C GLU A 35 9.56 -9.45 -12.59
N PRO A 36 9.60 -8.28 -13.27
CA PRO A 36 10.81 -7.54 -13.66
C PRO A 36 11.45 -6.78 -12.49
N ARG A 37 12.77 -6.87 -12.32
CA ARG A 37 13.52 -6.09 -11.32
C ARG A 37 13.69 -4.63 -11.75
N PHE A 38 13.81 -3.73 -10.76
CA PHE A 38 14.05 -2.32 -11.04
C PHE A 38 15.47 -2.12 -11.59
N SER A 39 15.57 -1.59 -12.82
CA SER A 39 16.84 -1.39 -13.53
C SER A 39 17.13 0.07 -13.90
N GLY A 40 16.21 1.00 -13.59
CA GLY A 40 16.39 2.43 -13.83
C GLY A 40 15.08 3.19 -14.10
N GLY A 41 15.17 4.53 -14.07
CA GLY A 41 14.03 5.43 -14.26
C GLY A 41 13.64 6.19 -12.98
N VAL A 42 12.43 6.77 -12.98
CA VAL A 42 11.85 7.45 -11.80
C VAL A 42 11.09 6.40 -10.98
N GLY A 43 11.81 5.69 -10.11
CA GLY A 43 11.31 4.61 -9.27
C GLY A 43 10.63 5.15 -8.02
N VAL A 44 9.37 4.76 -7.78
CA VAL A 44 8.59 5.17 -6.60
C VAL A 44 8.20 3.92 -5.81
N PRO A 45 8.58 3.81 -4.52
CA PRO A 45 8.20 2.67 -3.69
C PRO A 45 6.70 2.71 -3.36
N MET A 46 6.00 1.59 -3.57
CA MET A 46 4.56 1.45 -3.32
C MET A 46 4.32 0.53 -2.12
N PHE A 47 4.34 1.10 -0.92
CA PHE A 47 4.14 0.40 0.35
C PHE A 47 3.18 1.18 1.23
N VAL A 48 2.27 0.48 1.92
CA VAL A 48 1.27 1.12 2.78
C VAL A 48 1.92 1.81 3.97
N ALA A 49 2.77 1.10 4.71
CA ALA A 49 3.40 1.55 5.95
C ALA A 49 4.92 1.37 5.91
N ASP A 50 5.63 1.96 6.88
CA ASP A 50 7.05 1.73 7.10
C ASP A 50 7.28 0.27 7.55
N GLY A 51 8.42 -0.28 7.18
CA GLY A 51 8.80 -1.67 7.39
C GLY A 51 10.13 -1.98 6.72
N ALA A 52 10.69 -3.15 7.00
CA ALA A 52 11.97 -3.57 6.40
C ALA A 52 11.89 -3.59 4.86
N ASP A 53 10.80 -4.12 4.30
CA ASP A 53 10.59 -4.18 2.85
C ASP A 53 10.48 -2.78 2.22
N TYR A 54 9.77 -1.86 2.89
CA TYR A 54 9.69 -0.47 2.45
C TYR A 54 11.07 0.19 2.46
N ARG A 55 11.83 0.03 3.56
CA ARG A 55 13.16 0.65 3.68
C ARG A 55 14.11 0.13 2.60
N HIS A 56 14.09 -1.17 2.33
CA HIS A 56 14.89 -1.75 1.25
C HIS A 56 14.46 -1.24 -0.14
N ALA A 57 13.16 -1.14 -0.41
CA ALA A 57 12.67 -0.53 -1.66
C ALA A 57 13.04 0.95 -1.77
N ALA A 58 13.02 1.69 -0.66
CA ALA A 58 13.40 3.09 -0.61
C ALA A 58 14.91 3.28 -0.89
N GLU A 59 15.78 2.34 -0.50
CA GLU A 59 17.21 2.39 -0.83
C GLU A 59 17.47 2.36 -2.34
N VAL A 60 16.74 1.51 -3.08
CA VAL A 60 16.93 1.35 -4.54
C VAL A 60 16.11 2.34 -5.38
N ALA A 61 15.02 2.88 -4.84
CA ALA A 61 14.17 3.84 -5.54
C ALA A 61 14.90 5.15 -5.82
N THR A 62 14.59 5.81 -6.95
CA THR A 62 15.10 7.16 -7.25
C THR A 62 14.22 8.29 -6.69
N VAL A 63 13.02 7.96 -6.19
CA VAL A 63 12.17 8.87 -5.43
C VAL A 63 12.08 8.34 -4.00
N LYS A 64 12.75 9.02 -3.06
CA LYS A 64 12.77 8.67 -1.63
C LYS A 64 11.48 9.09 -0.91
N ALA A 65 10.33 8.73 -1.49
CA ALA A 65 9.04 9.03 -0.90
C ALA A 65 8.82 8.20 0.39
N PRO A 66 8.14 8.77 1.40
CA PRO A 66 7.67 7.99 2.55
C PRO A 66 6.63 6.94 2.11
N PRO A 67 6.23 5.98 2.96
CA PRO A 67 5.13 5.07 2.65
C PRO A 67 3.79 5.81 2.51
N LEU A 68 2.79 5.17 1.90
CA LEU A 68 1.49 5.77 1.55
C LEU A 68 0.77 6.39 2.75
N LEU A 69 0.90 5.82 3.95
CA LEU A 69 0.33 6.39 5.18
C LEU A 69 0.74 7.84 5.46
N ARG A 70 1.91 8.26 4.95
CA ARG A 70 2.43 9.62 5.09
C ARG A 70 2.22 10.47 3.84
N TRP A 71 1.55 9.95 2.80
CA TRP A 71 1.24 10.72 1.60
C TRP A 71 0.06 11.66 1.86
N PRO A 72 0.06 12.86 1.26
CA PRO A 72 -1.04 13.79 1.41
C PRO A 72 -2.34 13.14 0.91
N GLY A 73 -3.41 13.32 1.69
CA GLY A 73 -4.75 12.82 1.38
C GLY A 73 -4.95 11.30 1.50
N PHE A 74 -3.93 10.49 1.82
CA PHE A 74 -4.13 9.04 1.93
C PHE A 74 -5.02 8.66 3.13
N ALA A 75 -4.83 9.32 4.28
CA ALA A 75 -5.69 9.15 5.44
C ALA A 75 -7.15 9.53 5.15
N ASP A 76 -7.37 10.59 4.37
CA ASP A 76 -8.71 11.02 3.96
C ASP A 76 -9.33 10.06 2.95
N TYR A 77 -8.52 9.51 2.02
CA TYR A 77 -8.94 8.42 1.15
C TYR A 77 -9.40 7.21 1.96
N LEU A 78 -8.62 6.78 2.97
CA LEU A 78 -9.02 5.66 3.84
C LEU A 78 -10.34 5.96 4.57
N LYS A 79 -10.47 7.14 5.19
CA LYS A 79 -11.73 7.57 5.83
C LYS A 79 -12.92 7.56 4.86
N GLY A 80 -12.69 7.97 3.61
CA GLY A 80 -13.68 7.97 2.54
C GLY A 80 -14.19 6.59 2.13
N LEU A 81 -13.50 5.50 2.51
CA LEU A 81 -13.99 4.13 2.29
C LEU A 81 -15.23 3.80 3.12
N GLY A 82 -15.47 4.53 4.22
CA GLY A 82 -16.65 4.31 5.07
C GLY A 82 -16.69 2.96 5.79
N ALA A 83 -15.54 2.29 5.93
CA ALA A 83 -15.46 1.02 6.64
C ALA A 83 -15.51 1.23 8.16
N GLN A 84 -16.08 0.24 8.87
CA GLN A 84 -16.17 0.25 10.33
C GLN A 84 -14.93 -0.36 10.99
N LEU A 85 -14.08 -1.05 10.23
CA LEU A 85 -12.81 -1.62 10.67
C LEU A 85 -11.79 -1.59 9.53
N TYR A 86 -10.57 -1.15 9.81
CA TYR A 86 -9.45 -1.12 8.86
C TYR A 86 -8.37 -2.12 9.27
N ILE A 87 -8.08 -3.08 8.41
CA ILE A 87 -7.23 -4.22 8.74
C ILE A 87 -5.88 -4.07 8.03
N PHE A 88 -4.80 -3.90 8.79
CA PHE A 88 -3.43 -3.74 8.29
C PHE A 88 -2.64 -5.06 8.40
N HIS A 89 -1.52 -5.14 7.68
CA HIS A 89 -0.57 -6.26 7.86
C HIS A 89 0.03 -6.29 9.27
N GLY A 90 0.61 -5.17 9.73
CA GLY A 90 1.32 -5.07 11.01
C GLY A 90 2.75 -5.62 10.97
N PRO A 91 3.45 -5.72 12.11
CA PRO A 91 2.98 -5.45 13.47
C PRO A 91 3.12 -4.01 13.95
N ASP A 92 3.71 -3.12 13.12
CA ASP A 92 3.97 -1.77 13.56
C ASP A 92 2.69 -0.92 13.63
N ARG A 93 2.41 -0.40 14.84
CA ARG A 93 1.31 0.54 15.10
C ARG A 93 1.63 1.97 14.67
N GLY A 94 2.90 2.31 14.42
CA GLY A 94 3.42 3.67 14.31
C GLY A 94 2.53 4.64 13.53
N ASP A 95 2.69 4.69 12.20
CA ASP A 95 1.94 5.62 11.35
C ASP A 95 0.43 5.35 11.33
N VAL A 96 0.02 4.13 11.70
CA VAL A 96 -1.39 3.72 11.70
C VAL A 96 -2.17 4.38 12.84
N ALA A 97 -1.56 4.57 14.01
CA ALA A 97 -2.21 5.19 15.16
C ALA A 97 -2.66 6.63 14.88
N ALA A 98 -1.91 7.37 14.07
CA ALA A 98 -2.21 8.75 13.70
C ALA A 98 -3.45 8.90 12.79
N LEU A 99 -3.97 7.80 12.23
CA LEU A 99 -5.14 7.83 11.34
C LEU A 99 -6.45 8.14 12.08
N GLY A 100 -6.53 7.83 13.38
CA GLY A 100 -7.77 7.94 14.17
C GLY A 100 -8.88 7.01 13.67
N LEU A 101 -8.51 5.91 13.00
CA LEU A 101 -9.44 4.91 12.48
C LEU A 101 -9.58 3.73 13.45
N PRO A 102 -10.72 3.02 13.46
CA PRO A 102 -10.83 1.72 14.09
C PRO A 102 -9.96 0.71 13.31
N VAL A 103 -8.88 0.24 13.93
CA VAL A 103 -7.90 -0.63 13.27
C VAL A 103 -7.79 -2.00 13.93
N ALA A 104 -7.42 -3.00 13.11
CA ALA A 104 -6.92 -4.29 13.55
C ALA A 104 -5.70 -4.69 12.71
N PHE A 105 -4.87 -5.57 13.24
CA PHE A 105 -3.67 -6.05 12.57
C PHE A 105 -3.74 -7.55 12.34
N LEU A 106 -3.30 -7.98 11.16
CA LEU A 106 -3.14 -9.40 10.86
C LEU A 106 -2.04 -10.03 11.71
N GLU A 107 -0.95 -9.30 11.90
CA GLU A 107 0.18 -9.66 12.74
C GLU A 107 0.40 -8.50 13.71
N GLY A 108 0.19 -8.67 15.01
CA GLY A 108 0.31 -7.60 16.01
C GLY A 108 -1.03 -7.20 16.65
N GLU A 109 -1.01 -6.11 17.42
CA GLU A 109 -2.15 -5.68 18.23
C GLU A 109 -2.74 -4.34 17.74
N PRO A 110 -4.06 -4.08 17.87
CA PRO A 110 -5.07 -5.04 18.28
C PRO A 110 -5.26 -6.11 17.20
N SER A 111 -5.29 -7.37 17.62
CA SER A 111 -5.34 -8.52 16.71
C SER A 111 -6.66 -8.60 15.92
N ILE A 112 -6.57 -9.01 14.66
CA ILE A 112 -7.74 -9.36 13.83
C ILE A 112 -8.57 -10.51 14.45
N GLU A 113 -7.95 -11.36 15.26
CA GLU A 113 -8.63 -12.48 15.91
C GLU A 113 -9.65 -12.00 16.95
N ASP A 114 -9.34 -10.90 17.64
CA ASP A 114 -10.19 -10.30 18.68
C ASP A 114 -11.03 -9.13 18.16
N ALA A 115 -10.89 -8.76 16.89
CA ALA A 115 -11.62 -7.65 16.30
C ALA A 115 -13.15 -7.87 16.34
N PRO A 116 -13.95 -6.81 16.56
CA PRO A 116 -15.41 -6.93 16.52
C PRO A 116 -15.87 -7.29 15.11
N CYS A 117 -16.93 -8.09 14.99
CA CYS A 117 -17.57 -8.29 13.70
C CYS A 117 -18.38 -7.04 13.32
N VAL A 118 -18.11 -6.53 12.12
CA VAL A 118 -18.75 -5.33 11.56
C VAL A 118 -19.35 -5.65 10.19
N GLU A 119 -20.24 -4.82 9.69
CA GLU A 119 -20.88 -5.03 8.38
C GLU A 119 -19.89 -4.81 7.23
N MET A 120 -19.00 -3.82 7.36
CA MET A 120 -18.00 -3.49 6.33
C MET A 120 -16.62 -3.30 6.95
N ALA A 121 -15.63 -4.04 6.43
CA ALA A 121 -14.23 -3.92 6.84
C ALA A 121 -13.32 -3.72 5.61
N ALA A 122 -12.26 -2.93 5.78
CA ALA A 122 -11.32 -2.55 4.74
C ALA A 122 -9.94 -3.17 4.99
N PRO A 123 -9.54 -4.22 4.25
CA PRO A 123 -8.15 -4.65 4.18
C PRO A 123 -7.29 -3.53 3.55
N VAL A 124 -6.40 -2.93 4.34
CA VAL A 124 -5.50 -1.85 3.89
C VAL A 124 -4.22 -2.47 3.33
N VAL A 125 -4.38 -3.17 2.22
CA VAL A 125 -3.30 -3.85 1.48
C VAL A 125 -3.44 -3.57 -0.01
N LEU A 126 -2.32 -3.47 -0.71
CA LEU A 126 -2.34 -3.04 -2.12
C LEU A 126 -2.99 -4.08 -3.03
N THR A 127 -2.74 -5.37 -2.82
CA THR A 127 -3.13 -6.42 -3.78
C THR A 127 -3.80 -7.61 -3.09
N ARG A 128 -4.45 -8.46 -3.89
CA ARG A 128 -5.17 -9.69 -3.58
C ARG A 128 -4.25 -10.87 -3.36
N GLY A 129 -3.01 -10.59 -2.98
CA GLY A 129 -2.03 -11.62 -2.67
C GLY A 129 -2.30 -12.33 -1.35
N TYR A 130 -1.29 -13.10 -0.93
CA TYR A 130 -1.29 -13.91 0.28
C TYR A 130 -1.84 -13.17 1.52
N ILE A 131 -1.43 -11.92 1.75
CA ILE A 131 -1.86 -11.13 2.92
C ILE A 131 -3.36 -10.84 2.88
N TYR A 132 -3.90 -10.38 1.74
CA TYR A 132 -5.33 -10.15 1.60
C TYR A 132 -6.10 -11.45 1.85
N LYS A 133 -5.65 -12.56 1.25
CA LYS A 133 -6.28 -13.88 1.40
C LYS A 133 -6.26 -14.34 2.86
N LYS A 134 -5.16 -14.09 3.59
CA LYS A 134 -5.01 -14.42 5.01
C LYS A 134 -5.94 -13.56 5.89
N ILE A 135 -6.08 -12.26 5.59
CA ILE A 135 -7.08 -11.38 6.22
C ILE A 135 -8.48 -11.93 6.00
N ALA A 136 -8.84 -12.22 4.74
CA ALA A 136 -10.16 -12.74 4.38
C ALA A 136 -10.47 -14.07 5.08
N ALA A 137 -9.51 -14.98 5.13
CA ALA A 137 -9.66 -16.25 5.83
C ALA A 137 -9.88 -16.06 7.33
N LYS A 138 -9.06 -15.27 8.02
CA LYS A 138 -9.20 -15.03 9.47
C LYS A 138 -10.48 -14.29 9.83
N TYR A 139 -10.90 -13.34 9.01
CA TYR A 139 -12.08 -12.53 9.26
C TYR A 139 -13.39 -13.15 8.74
N SER A 140 -13.33 -14.31 8.09
CA SER A 140 -14.49 -15.02 7.55
C SER A 140 -15.54 -15.37 8.61
N ARG A 141 -15.16 -15.45 9.89
CA ARG A 141 -16.07 -15.63 11.03
C ARG A 141 -17.14 -14.55 11.16
N CYS A 142 -16.92 -13.36 10.58
CA CYS A 142 -17.77 -12.19 10.77
C CYS A 142 -18.81 -11.94 9.67
N GLN A 143 -18.82 -12.72 8.58
CA GLN A 143 -19.69 -12.50 7.41
C GLN A 143 -19.70 -11.05 6.89
N ALA A 144 -18.65 -10.30 7.14
CA ALA A 144 -18.53 -8.90 6.77
C ALA A 144 -18.34 -8.74 5.25
N ASN A 145 -18.83 -7.63 4.70
CA ASN A 145 -18.42 -7.17 3.39
C ASN A 145 -16.98 -6.65 3.45
N LEU A 146 -16.02 -7.49 3.04
CA LEU A 146 -14.62 -7.10 2.91
C LEU A 146 -14.42 -6.33 1.60
N LEU A 147 -14.03 -5.06 1.73
CA LEU A 147 -13.67 -4.26 0.58
C LEU A 147 -12.49 -4.88 -0.18
N PRO A 148 -12.45 -4.71 -1.52
CA PRO A 148 -11.32 -5.19 -2.30
C PRO A 148 -10.01 -4.49 -1.90
N PRO A 149 -8.83 -5.08 -2.19
CA PRO A 149 -7.55 -4.44 -1.92
C PRO A 149 -7.46 -3.13 -2.71
N LEU A 150 -6.58 -2.23 -2.26
CA LEU A 150 -6.56 -0.85 -2.74
C LEU A 150 -6.39 -0.75 -4.27
N ALA A 151 -5.55 -1.60 -4.88
CA ALA A 151 -5.30 -1.57 -6.33
C ALA A 151 -6.53 -1.92 -7.20
N GLU A 152 -7.52 -2.60 -6.65
CA GLU A 152 -8.79 -2.91 -7.33
C GLU A 152 -9.81 -1.76 -7.26
N GLN A 153 -9.56 -0.75 -6.42
CA GLN A 153 -10.52 0.31 -6.16
C GLN A 153 -10.33 1.48 -7.15
N PRO A 154 -11.34 1.84 -7.96
CA PRO A 154 -11.23 2.98 -8.88
C PRO A 154 -10.88 4.30 -8.18
N THR A 155 -11.39 4.51 -6.97
CA THR A 155 -11.11 5.70 -6.14
C THR A 155 -9.64 5.76 -5.68
N PHE A 156 -8.99 4.61 -5.47
CA PHE A 156 -7.56 4.57 -5.17
C PHE A 156 -6.70 4.91 -6.38
N ILE A 157 -7.08 4.40 -7.55
CA ILE A 157 -6.40 4.72 -8.81
C ILE A 157 -6.49 6.23 -9.07
N GLU A 158 -7.68 6.83 -8.86
CA GLU A 158 -7.87 8.28 -8.94
C GLU A 158 -7.03 9.05 -7.90
N TYR A 159 -6.96 8.56 -6.67
CA TYR A 159 -6.08 9.11 -5.64
C TYR A 159 -4.61 9.12 -6.10
N LEU A 160 -4.12 8.02 -6.66
CA LEU A 160 -2.74 7.93 -7.17
C LEU A 160 -2.51 8.83 -8.37
N ARG A 161 -3.44 8.93 -9.33
CA ARG A 161 -3.33 9.83 -10.48
C ARG A 161 -3.09 11.28 -10.06
N ARG A 162 -3.79 11.73 -9.01
CA ARG A 162 -3.68 13.09 -8.49
C ARG A 162 -2.43 13.29 -7.65
N THR A 163 -2.07 12.30 -6.83
CA THR A 163 -1.05 12.46 -5.78
C THR A 163 0.35 12.12 -6.24
N LEU A 164 0.50 11.13 -7.12
CA LEU A 164 1.82 10.66 -7.56
C LEU A 164 2.69 11.76 -8.21
N PRO A 165 2.17 12.65 -9.08
CA PRO A 165 2.97 13.76 -9.61
C PRO A 165 3.50 14.70 -8.52
N ILE A 166 2.70 14.95 -7.47
CA ILE A 166 3.07 15.80 -6.33
C ILE A 166 4.23 15.13 -5.55
N ILE A 167 4.10 13.83 -5.28
CA ILE A 167 5.13 13.05 -4.58
C ILE A 167 6.43 13.04 -5.37
N ILE A 168 6.38 12.74 -6.67
CA ILE A 168 7.57 12.71 -7.52
C ILE A 168 8.25 14.07 -7.54
N SER A 169 7.48 15.16 -7.72
CA SER A 169 8.03 16.53 -7.73
C SER A 169 8.75 16.86 -6.42
N ARG A 170 8.09 16.59 -5.28
CA ARG A 170 8.61 16.93 -3.95
C ARG A 170 9.88 16.15 -3.59
N TYR A 171 9.89 14.84 -3.82
CA TYR A 171 10.96 13.98 -3.33
C TYR A 171 12.09 13.77 -4.33
N ARG A 172 11.90 14.09 -5.62
CA ARG A 172 12.99 14.13 -6.60
C ARG A 172 13.89 15.36 -6.46
N GLN A 173 13.34 16.49 -6.00
CA GLN A 173 14.11 17.73 -5.78
C GLN A 173 14.94 17.67 -4.50
N ALA A 174 14.47 16.96 -3.47
CA ALA A 174 15.19 16.78 -2.21
C ALA A 174 16.55 16.09 -2.39
N ASP A 175 16.66 15.13 -3.32
CA ASP A 175 17.91 14.44 -3.66
C ASP A 175 18.91 15.32 -4.43
N ILE A 176 18.45 16.41 -5.07
CA ILE A 176 19.35 17.35 -5.77
C ILE A 176 19.89 18.39 -4.79
N ALA A 177 19.07 18.84 -3.83
CA ALA A 177 19.45 19.87 -2.86
C ALA A 177 20.45 19.39 -1.79
N THR A 178 20.57 18.08 -1.54
CA THR A 178 21.53 17.48 -0.60
C THR A 178 22.90 17.18 -1.20
N ASN A 179 23.08 17.39 -2.51
CA ASN A 179 24.32 17.11 -3.25
C ASN A 179 25.12 18.38 -3.62
N TYR A 180 24.88 19.50 -2.93
CA TYR A 180 25.65 20.75 -3.06
C TYR A 180 26.14 21.25 -1.71
#